data_AF-A0A8C5A6W6-F1
#
_entry.id   AF-A0A8C5A6W6-F1
#
_cell.length_a   1.000
_cell.length_b   1.000
_cell.length_c   1.000
_cell.angle_alpha   90.00
_cell.angle_beta   90.00
_cell.angle_gamma   90.00
#
_symmetry.space_group_name_H-M   'P 1'
#
loop_
_entity.id
_entity.type
_entity.pdbx_description
1 polymer ?
#
loop_
_entity_poly.entity_id
_entity_poly.type
_entity_poly.pdbx_seq_one_letter_code
_entity_poly.pdbx_strand_id
1 'polypeptide(L)'
;MPVDKTTTPPRPNLIDFHGVSMVHYFTDNWEKIQNFKARPDDILIATYPKAGTTWVSYILDLLYFSKTQPDRQTSTSLNDRVPFLEITSLNQSSGTDLADSLDTSPRLIKTHLPVQLIPKSFWEQECRVVYVARNAKDNAVSYFHFDRMNYGHPEPGDWNSYLQRFIDGKMVFGSWYDHVTGWWEKKHSHPKIHYMFFEDMVEDTGREINKLCSFLGLTSTTKEKEQIRHQSQFDNMKKDDMANYSTVEVMDFKISPFMRKGKVGDWKNHFTVAQNEKFDEDYEKKMKNTTLQFRTVV
;
A
#
# COMPACT_ATOMS: atom_id res chain seq x y z
N MET A 1 -32.61 8.52 7.01
CA MET A 1 -33.02 9.09 5.71
C MET A 1 -32.19 8.41 4.64
N PRO A 2 -32.77 8.01 3.50
CA PRO A 2 -31.99 7.41 2.42
C PRO A 2 -31.01 8.47 1.90
N VAL A 3 -29.71 8.16 1.96
CA VAL A 3 -28.65 9.01 1.40
C VAL A 3 -28.91 9.14 -0.09
N ASP A 4 -29.14 10.37 -0.54
CA ASP A 4 -29.34 10.70 -1.94
C ASP A 4 -28.10 10.28 -2.75
N LYS A 5 -28.32 9.57 -3.87
CA LYS A 5 -27.26 8.97 -4.71
C LYS A 5 -26.62 9.99 -5.67
N THR A 6 -26.62 11.27 -5.32
CA THR A 6 -26.24 12.40 -6.18
C THR A 6 -24.92 13.07 -5.80
N THR A 7 -24.19 12.58 -4.80
CA THR A 7 -23.03 13.30 -4.24
C THR A 7 -21.70 12.56 -4.35
N THR A 8 -21.52 11.67 -5.32
CA THR A 8 -20.16 11.18 -5.62
C THR A 8 -19.38 12.31 -6.28
N PRO A 9 -18.29 12.82 -5.66
CA PRO A 9 -17.52 13.91 -6.24
C PRO A 9 -16.97 13.49 -7.61
N PRO A 10 -16.77 14.45 -8.54
CA PRO A 10 -16.16 14.15 -9.81
C PRO A 10 -14.77 13.54 -9.58
N ARG A 11 -14.43 12.52 -10.37
CA ARG A 11 -13.11 11.89 -10.30
C ARG A 11 -12.02 12.92 -10.61
N PRO A 12 -10.90 12.93 -9.87
CA PRO A 12 -9.83 13.88 -10.10
C PRO A 12 -9.09 13.59 -11.41
N ASN A 13 -8.50 14.64 -11.99
CA ASN A 13 -7.55 14.49 -13.09
C ASN A 13 -6.15 14.17 -12.56
N LEU A 14 -5.37 13.44 -13.36
CA LEU A 14 -3.93 13.28 -13.11
C LEU A 14 -3.22 14.62 -13.34
N ILE A 15 -2.28 14.92 -12.47
CA ILE A 15 -1.36 16.05 -12.60
C ILE A 15 0.08 15.54 -12.58
N ASP A 16 0.98 16.22 -13.29
CA ASP A 16 2.41 16.04 -13.07
C ASP A 16 2.81 16.75 -11.78
N PHE A 17 3.38 16.00 -10.85
CA PHE A 17 3.82 16.50 -9.57
C PHE A 17 5.25 16.05 -9.31
N HIS A 18 6.21 16.95 -9.57
CA HIS A 18 7.65 16.65 -9.49
C HIS A 18 8.04 15.43 -10.36
N GLY A 19 7.47 15.30 -11.57
CA GLY A 19 7.72 14.18 -12.47
C GLY A 19 6.99 12.88 -12.10
N VAL A 20 6.07 12.92 -11.12
CA VAL A 20 5.25 11.79 -10.71
C VAL A 20 3.79 12.11 -11.00
N SER A 21 3.08 11.19 -11.66
CA SER A 21 1.63 11.34 -11.88
C SER A 21 0.88 11.21 -10.55
N MET A 22 0.16 12.25 -10.15
CA MET A 22 -0.53 12.35 -8.85
C MET A 22 -1.95 12.90 -9.00
N VAL A 23 -2.69 12.99 -7.90
CA VAL A 23 -3.98 13.71 -7.81
C VAL A 23 -3.96 14.65 -6.61
N HIS A 24 -4.81 15.68 -6.63
CA HIS A 24 -4.88 16.74 -5.61
C HIS A 24 -5.02 16.21 -4.17
N TYR A 25 -5.74 15.09 -3.97
CA TYR A 25 -5.85 14.39 -2.68
C TYR A 25 -4.52 13.96 -2.05
N PHE A 26 -3.42 13.95 -2.81
CA PHE A 26 -2.08 13.59 -2.31
C PHE A 26 -1.07 14.73 -2.41
N THR A 27 -1.48 15.91 -2.90
CA THR A 27 -0.58 17.05 -3.17
C THR A 27 -1.06 18.35 -2.52
N ASP A 28 -2.33 18.49 -2.16
CA ASP A 28 -2.87 19.78 -1.66
C ASP A 28 -2.28 20.21 -0.31
N ASN A 29 -1.84 19.25 0.50
CA ASN A 29 -1.21 19.50 1.81
C ASN A 29 0.31 19.23 1.77
N TRP A 30 0.93 19.41 0.60
CA TRP A 30 2.31 19.00 0.37
C TRP A 30 3.31 19.64 1.31
N GLU A 31 3.16 20.92 1.63
CA GLU A 31 4.05 21.62 2.56
C GLU A 31 4.09 20.93 3.94
N LYS A 32 2.93 20.51 4.45
CA LYS A 32 2.84 19.78 5.72
C LYS A 32 3.41 18.38 5.63
N ILE A 33 3.19 17.69 4.50
CA ILE A 33 3.78 16.37 4.25
C ILE A 33 5.31 16.48 4.25
N GLN A 34 5.89 17.42 3.49
CA GLN A 34 7.34 17.61 3.42
C GLN A 34 7.95 17.99 4.77
N ASN A 35 7.24 18.77 5.58
CA ASN A 35 7.67 19.21 6.90
C ASN A 35 7.28 18.26 8.04
N PHE A 36 6.64 17.12 7.73
CA PHE A 36 6.23 16.12 8.73
C PHE A 36 7.40 15.75 9.64
N LYS A 37 7.14 15.65 10.94
CA LYS A 37 8.17 15.35 11.94
C LYS A 37 8.06 13.87 12.34
N ALA A 38 8.85 13.04 11.67
CA ALA A 38 9.03 11.66 12.08
C ALA A 38 9.64 11.58 13.49
N ARG A 39 9.31 10.51 14.22
CA ARG A 39 9.92 10.13 15.51
C ARG A 39 10.94 8.99 15.25
N PRO A 40 12.02 8.88 16.05
CA PRO A 40 13.04 7.83 15.87
C PRO A 40 12.49 6.40 15.83
N ASP A 41 11.39 6.16 16.53
CA ASP A 41 10.74 4.86 16.64
C ASP A 41 9.63 4.64 15.60
N ASP A 42 9.27 5.64 14.78
CA ASP A 42 8.27 5.46 13.74
C ASP A 42 8.64 4.33 12.77
N ILE A 43 7.61 3.62 12.32
CA ILE A 43 7.72 2.60 11.28
C ILE A 43 6.94 3.07 10.06
N LEU A 44 7.67 3.33 8.99
CA LEU A 44 7.10 3.68 7.70
C LEU A 44 6.80 2.41 6.89
N ILE A 45 5.55 2.26 6.48
CA ILE A 45 5.08 1.17 5.64
C ILE A 45 4.92 1.73 4.23
N ALA A 46 5.87 1.43 3.36
CA ALA A 46 5.91 1.96 2.01
C ALA A 46 5.59 0.87 0.98
N THR A 47 4.73 1.17 0.02
CA THR A 47 4.39 0.24 -1.06
C THR A 47 3.97 1.00 -2.28
N TYR A 48 4.27 0.51 -3.48
CA TYR A 48 3.46 0.92 -4.63
C TYR A 48 2.00 0.49 -4.38
N PRO A 49 0.98 1.26 -4.82
CA PRO A 49 -0.41 0.90 -4.58
C PRO A 49 -0.70 -0.56 -4.93
N LYS A 50 -1.55 -1.21 -4.12
CA LYS A 50 -2.04 -2.59 -4.33
C LYS A 50 -0.98 -3.69 -4.22
N ALA A 51 0.16 -3.40 -3.61
CA ALA A 51 1.21 -4.38 -3.33
C ALA A 51 1.08 -5.09 -1.96
N GLY A 52 0.03 -4.85 -1.17
CA GLY A 52 -0.19 -5.53 0.11
C GLY A 52 -0.11 -4.66 1.36
N THR A 53 -0.22 -3.33 1.20
CA THR A 53 -0.15 -2.33 2.29
C THR A 53 -1.05 -2.67 3.46
N THR A 54 -2.36 -2.85 3.22
CA THR A 54 -3.34 -3.23 4.27
C THR A 54 -2.94 -4.49 5.01
N TRP A 55 -2.40 -5.48 4.31
CA TRP A 55 -2.03 -6.76 4.89
C TRP A 55 -0.84 -6.62 5.85
N VAL A 56 0.23 -5.97 5.40
CA VAL A 56 1.41 -5.74 6.25
C VAL A 56 1.11 -4.74 7.37
N SER A 57 0.27 -3.73 7.14
CA SER A 57 -0.20 -2.81 8.18
C SER A 57 -0.95 -3.55 9.29
N TYR A 58 -1.85 -4.47 8.92
CA TYR A 58 -2.58 -5.27 9.90
C TYR A 58 -1.64 -6.18 10.69
N ILE A 59 -0.71 -6.88 10.01
CA ILE A 59 0.31 -7.72 10.68
C ILE A 59 1.14 -6.90 11.68
N LEU A 60 1.62 -5.71 11.28
CA LEU A 60 2.42 -4.84 12.14
C LEU A 60 1.62 -4.32 13.34
N ASP A 61 0.37 -3.90 13.12
CA ASP A 61 -0.50 -3.46 14.22
C ASP A 61 -0.75 -4.59 15.23
N LEU A 62 -1.03 -5.81 14.74
CA LEU A 62 -1.18 -6.98 15.60
C LEU A 62 0.11 -7.29 16.37
N LEU A 63 1.29 -7.22 15.71
CA LEU A 63 2.58 -7.49 16.34
C LEU A 63 2.89 -6.52 17.49
N TYR A 64 2.56 -5.24 17.33
CA TYR A 64 2.85 -4.21 18.33
C TYR A 64 1.78 -4.08 19.41
N PHE A 65 0.50 -4.21 19.06
CA PHE A 65 -0.59 -3.72 19.91
C PHE A 65 -1.60 -4.78 20.34
N SER A 66 -1.58 -5.99 19.76
CA SER A 66 -2.57 -7.03 20.13
C SER A 66 -2.55 -7.42 21.61
N LYS A 67 -1.41 -7.26 22.30
CA LYS A 67 -1.28 -7.56 23.73
C LYS A 67 -1.58 -6.38 24.63
N THR A 68 -1.15 -5.19 24.22
CA THR A 68 -1.15 -3.99 25.06
C THR A 68 -2.40 -3.16 24.86
N GLN A 69 -3.02 -3.23 23.68
CA GLN A 69 -4.19 -2.46 23.29
C GLN A 69 -5.14 -3.30 22.40
N PRO A 70 -5.60 -4.49 22.87
CA PRO A 70 -6.41 -5.41 22.05
C PRO A 70 -7.72 -4.79 21.53
N ASP A 71 -8.34 -3.89 22.31
CA ASP A 71 -9.61 -3.25 21.97
C ASP A 71 -9.54 -2.41 20.68
N ARG A 72 -8.34 -1.98 20.28
CA ARG A 72 -8.15 -1.22 19.02
C ARG A 72 -8.51 -2.04 17.79
N GLN A 73 -8.41 -3.38 17.86
CA GLN A 73 -8.76 -4.26 16.75
C GLN A 73 -10.25 -4.25 16.42
N THR A 74 -11.11 -3.91 17.39
CA THR A 74 -12.57 -3.93 17.24
C THR A 74 -13.21 -2.54 17.29
N SER A 75 -12.49 -1.54 17.82
CA SER A 75 -13.01 -0.18 18.01
C SER A 75 -12.52 0.85 17.01
N THR A 76 -11.39 0.59 16.33
CA THR A 76 -10.71 1.59 15.48
C THR A 76 -10.35 1.00 14.12
N SER A 77 -10.73 1.69 13.05
CA SER A 77 -10.41 1.25 11.70
C SER A 77 -8.89 1.18 11.48
N LEU A 78 -8.41 0.28 10.62
CA LEU A 78 -6.99 0.17 10.31
C LEU A 78 -6.45 1.44 9.63
N ASN A 79 -7.30 2.23 8.96
CA ASN A 79 -6.91 3.51 8.40
C ASN A 79 -6.55 4.53 9.48
N ASP A 80 -7.24 4.47 10.62
CA ASP A 80 -6.96 5.35 11.76
C ASP A 80 -5.80 4.82 12.62
N ARG A 81 -5.68 3.49 12.73
CA ARG A 81 -4.53 2.85 13.40
C ARG A 81 -3.21 3.02 12.64
N VAL A 82 -3.27 3.05 11.31
CA VAL A 82 -2.13 3.16 10.40
C VAL A 82 -2.41 4.26 9.36
N PRO A 83 -2.18 5.54 9.72
CA PRO A 83 -2.57 6.69 8.91
C PRO A 83 -1.86 6.72 7.56
N PHE A 84 -2.58 7.13 6.53
CA PHE A 84 -2.03 7.29 5.18
C PHE A 84 -1.39 8.68 5.05
N LEU A 85 -0.08 8.78 5.19
CA LEU A 85 0.65 10.03 5.38
C LEU A 85 0.21 11.17 4.45
N GLU A 86 0.19 10.91 3.14
CA GLU A 86 -0.07 11.91 2.12
C GLU A 86 -1.55 12.15 1.82
N ILE A 87 -2.49 11.45 2.47
CA ILE A 87 -3.91 11.66 2.17
C ILE A 87 -4.41 13.00 2.70
N THR A 88 -5.10 13.74 1.84
CA THR A 88 -5.87 14.93 2.19
C THR A 88 -7.35 14.65 1.93
N SER A 89 -8.18 15.12 2.84
CA SER A 89 -9.63 15.05 2.72
C SER A 89 -10.21 16.37 3.22
N LEU A 90 -11.14 16.95 2.47
CA LEU A 90 -11.75 18.23 2.83
C LEU A 90 -12.59 18.12 4.12
N ASN A 91 -13.09 16.92 4.44
CA ASN A 91 -14.05 16.69 5.53
C ASN A 91 -13.52 15.72 6.60
N GLN A 92 -12.26 15.33 6.55
CA GLN A 92 -11.63 14.44 7.52
C GLN A 92 -10.23 14.93 7.86
N SER A 93 -9.69 14.53 9.00
CA SER A 93 -8.29 14.81 9.36
C SER A 93 -7.35 14.33 8.26
N SER A 94 -6.37 15.15 7.89
CA SER A 94 -5.33 14.73 6.96
C SER A 94 -4.52 13.56 7.52
N GLY A 95 -3.84 12.81 6.65
CA GLY A 95 -2.93 11.75 7.05
C GLY A 95 -1.86 12.22 8.04
N THR A 96 -1.30 13.40 7.79
CA THR A 96 -0.33 14.04 8.70
C THR A 96 -0.93 14.37 10.06
N ASP A 97 -2.15 14.91 10.12
CA ASP A 97 -2.83 15.24 11.38
C ASP A 97 -3.11 13.99 12.21
N LEU A 98 -3.62 12.96 11.53
CA LEU A 98 -3.94 11.69 12.17
C LEU A 98 -2.67 11.02 12.72
N ALA A 99 -1.58 11.01 11.94
CA ALA A 99 -0.28 10.50 12.38
C ALA A 99 0.29 11.29 13.58
N ASP A 100 0.09 12.60 13.64
CA ASP A 100 0.53 13.42 14.78
C ASP A 100 -0.34 13.20 16.03
N SER A 101 -1.62 12.89 15.85
CA SER A 101 -2.53 12.57 16.97
C SER A 101 -2.36 11.17 17.56
N LEU A 102 -1.60 10.27 16.92
CA LEU A 102 -1.34 8.95 17.46
C LEU A 102 -0.52 9.04 18.76
N ASP A 103 -1.11 8.52 19.83
CA ASP A 103 -0.53 8.38 21.18
C ASP A 103 0.32 7.11 21.33
N THR A 104 0.35 6.27 20.29
CA THR A 104 1.10 5.02 20.24
C THR A 104 2.58 5.25 19.96
N SER A 105 3.41 4.38 20.56
CA SER A 105 4.83 4.25 20.25
C SER A 105 5.11 2.76 20.02
N PRO A 106 5.65 2.37 18.85
CA PRO A 106 5.93 3.21 17.68
C PRO A 106 4.65 3.69 16.97
N ARG A 107 4.72 4.76 16.17
CA ARG A 107 3.64 5.03 15.20
C ARG A 107 3.85 4.16 13.96
N LEU A 108 2.76 3.55 13.49
CA LEU A 108 2.73 2.88 12.19
C LEU A 108 2.14 3.84 11.17
N ILE A 109 2.89 4.21 10.13
CA ILE A 109 2.47 5.19 9.14
C ILE A 109 2.62 4.57 7.76
N LYS A 110 1.58 4.63 6.91
CA LYS A 110 1.66 4.09 5.55
C LYS A 110 1.84 5.18 4.50
N THR A 111 2.48 4.85 3.39
CA THR A 111 2.67 5.75 2.25
C THR A 111 2.76 4.98 0.93
N HIS A 112 2.44 5.67 -0.16
CA HIS A 112 2.65 5.26 -1.54
C HIS A 112 3.59 6.22 -2.28
N LEU A 113 4.18 7.19 -1.57
CA LEU A 113 5.15 8.10 -2.16
C LEU A 113 6.37 7.31 -2.68
N PRO A 114 6.82 7.62 -3.91
CA PRO A 114 8.09 7.11 -4.39
C PRO A 114 9.23 7.70 -3.55
N VAL A 115 10.36 6.99 -3.49
CA VAL A 115 11.42 7.23 -2.50
C VAL A 115 11.93 8.68 -2.46
N GLN A 116 11.99 9.36 -3.61
CA GLN A 116 12.45 10.74 -3.74
C GLN A 116 11.48 11.78 -3.14
N LEU A 117 10.23 11.39 -2.89
CA LEU A 117 9.19 12.24 -2.32
C LEU A 117 8.98 12.01 -0.82
N ILE A 118 9.67 11.05 -0.21
CA ILE A 118 9.55 10.78 1.22
C ILE A 118 10.07 11.95 2.06
N PRO A 119 9.34 12.40 3.10
CA PRO A 119 9.79 13.48 3.97
C PRO A 119 11.17 13.20 4.57
N LYS A 120 12.05 14.20 4.52
CA LYS A 120 13.46 14.04 4.92
C LYS A 120 13.62 13.57 6.36
N SER A 121 12.68 13.94 7.24
CA SER A 121 12.70 13.58 8.65
C SER A 121 12.74 12.06 8.88
N PHE A 122 12.10 11.23 8.04
CA PHE A 122 12.20 9.77 8.15
C PHE A 122 13.64 9.26 7.97
N TRP A 123 14.40 9.90 7.08
CA TRP A 123 15.80 9.57 6.85
C TRP A 123 16.71 10.12 7.95
N GLU A 124 16.46 11.36 8.38
CA GLU A 124 17.22 12.04 9.44
C GLU A 124 17.07 11.34 10.80
N GLN A 125 15.88 10.84 11.12
CA GLN A 125 15.60 10.06 12.33
C GLN A 125 15.96 8.57 12.19
N GLU A 126 16.43 8.16 11.01
CA GLU A 126 16.71 6.76 10.67
C GLU A 126 15.56 5.83 11.05
N CYS A 127 14.33 6.20 10.70
CA CYS A 127 13.15 5.40 10.95
C CYS A 127 13.26 4.05 10.24
N ARG A 128 12.62 3.02 10.80
CA ARG A 128 12.53 1.73 10.12
C ARG A 128 11.51 1.82 9.00
N VAL A 129 11.84 1.24 7.86
CA VAL A 129 10.92 1.13 6.72
C VAL A 129 10.63 -0.33 6.43
N VAL A 130 9.35 -0.68 6.33
CA VAL A 130 8.89 -1.94 5.77
C VAL A 130 8.35 -1.64 4.37
N TYR A 131 9.08 -2.08 3.35
CA TYR A 131 8.67 -1.95 1.96
C TYR A 131 8.07 -3.27 1.46
N VAL A 132 6.88 -3.23 0.84
CA VAL A 132 6.30 -4.41 0.18
C VAL A 132 6.13 -4.17 -1.30
N ALA A 133 6.73 -5.05 -2.09
CA ALA A 133 6.62 -5.09 -3.54
C ALA A 133 5.70 -6.23 -3.97
N ARG A 134 5.07 -6.10 -5.14
CA ARG A 134 4.26 -7.16 -5.77
C ARG A 134 4.53 -7.16 -7.25
N ASN A 135 4.49 -8.33 -7.88
CA ASN A 135 4.68 -8.46 -9.31
C ASN A 135 3.76 -7.52 -10.10
N ALA A 136 4.31 -6.92 -11.16
CA ALA A 136 3.67 -5.83 -11.87
C ALA A 136 2.33 -6.22 -12.50
N LYS A 137 2.20 -7.47 -12.99
CA LYS A 137 0.99 -7.95 -13.68
C LYS A 137 -0.20 -8.06 -12.73
N ASP A 138 -0.04 -8.71 -11.58
CA ASP A 138 -1.09 -8.75 -10.56
C ASP A 138 -1.34 -7.38 -9.95
N ASN A 139 -0.30 -6.55 -9.82
CA ASN A 139 -0.44 -5.19 -9.33
C ASN A 139 -1.34 -4.37 -10.27
N ALA A 140 -1.06 -4.37 -11.58
CA ALA A 140 -1.87 -3.67 -12.60
C ALA A 140 -3.35 -4.10 -12.58
N VAL A 141 -3.63 -5.40 -12.51
CA VAL A 141 -5.02 -5.90 -12.40
C VAL A 141 -5.67 -5.46 -11.10
N SER A 142 -4.96 -5.56 -9.99
CA SER A 142 -5.49 -5.14 -8.70
C SER A 142 -5.74 -3.63 -8.65
N TYR A 143 -4.93 -2.84 -9.35
CA TYR A 143 -5.07 -1.40 -9.45
C TYR A 143 -6.26 -1.02 -10.33
N PHE A 144 -6.43 -1.68 -11.47
CA PHE A 144 -7.60 -1.47 -12.34
C PHE A 144 -8.92 -1.63 -11.59
N HIS A 145 -9.08 -2.70 -10.83
CA HIS A 145 -10.27 -2.92 -10.03
C HIS A 145 -10.43 -1.91 -8.88
N PHE A 146 -9.31 -1.44 -8.32
CA PHE A 146 -9.32 -0.42 -7.29
C PHE A 146 -9.76 0.94 -7.83
N ASP A 147 -9.24 1.38 -8.97
CA ASP A 147 -9.63 2.67 -9.57
C ASP A 147 -11.10 2.66 -10.00
N ARG A 148 -11.61 1.51 -10.46
CA ARG A 148 -13.04 1.33 -10.76
C ARG A 148 -13.95 1.57 -9.56
N MET A 149 -13.56 1.12 -8.37
CA MET A 149 -14.37 1.27 -7.17
C MET A 149 -14.06 2.54 -6.37
N ASN A 150 -12.85 3.11 -6.48
CA ASN A 150 -12.43 4.27 -5.69
C ASN A 150 -12.57 5.56 -6.50
N TYR A 151 -13.52 6.42 -6.13
CA TYR A 151 -13.78 7.70 -6.79
C TYR A 151 -12.74 8.79 -6.49
N GLY A 152 -11.83 8.56 -5.54
CA GLY A 152 -10.68 9.43 -5.29
C GLY A 152 -9.58 9.29 -6.36
N HIS A 153 -9.80 8.45 -7.37
CA HIS A 153 -8.87 8.20 -8.46
C HIS A 153 -9.47 8.61 -9.81
N PRO A 154 -8.63 8.93 -10.81
CA PRO A 154 -9.08 9.24 -12.17
C PRO A 154 -9.91 8.10 -12.76
N GLU A 155 -10.71 8.43 -13.78
CA GLU A 155 -11.52 7.43 -14.48
C GLU A 155 -10.62 6.31 -15.04
N PRO A 156 -10.86 5.03 -14.69
CA PRO A 156 -10.02 3.93 -15.14
C PRO A 156 -10.11 3.69 -16.66
N GLY A 157 -11.29 3.90 -17.27
CA GLY A 157 -11.56 3.48 -18.64
C GLY A 157 -11.63 1.96 -18.78
N ASP A 158 -11.44 1.45 -20.00
CA ASP A 158 -11.36 0.02 -20.26
C ASP A 158 -9.98 -0.57 -19.91
N TRP A 159 -9.91 -1.90 -19.82
CA TRP A 159 -8.68 -2.61 -19.44
C TRP A 159 -7.50 -2.36 -20.38
N ASN A 160 -7.72 -2.24 -21.70
CA ASN A 160 -6.62 -2.06 -22.66
C ASN A 160 -5.98 -0.69 -22.48
N SER A 161 -6.81 0.35 -22.38
CA SER A 161 -6.38 1.72 -22.12
C SER A 161 -5.70 1.84 -20.75
N TYR A 162 -6.25 1.18 -19.73
CA TYR A 162 -5.67 1.15 -18.39
C TYR A 162 -4.30 0.49 -18.35
N LEU A 163 -4.16 -0.69 -18.97
CA LEU A 163 -2.89 -1.41 -19.03
C LEU A 163 -1.81 -0.58 -19.74
N GLN A 164 -2.17 0.11 -20.83
CA GLN A 164 -1.23 1.00 -21.51
C GLN A 164 -0.79 2.16 -20.62
N ARG A 165 -1.72 2.79 -19.86
CA ARG A 165 -1.35 3.84 -18.89
C ARG A 165 -0.42 3.32 -17.79
N PHE A 166 -0.64 2.09 -17.32
CA PHE A 166 0.23 1.44 -16.34
C PHE A 166 1.64 1.22 -16.90
N ILE A 167 1.75 0.69 -18.13
CA ILE A 167 3.03 0.51 -18.83
C ILE A 167 3.76 1.85 -18.98
N ASP A 168 3.04 2.91 -19.37
CA ASP A 168 3.58 4.26 -19.57
C ASP A 168 3.93 4.97 -18.24
N GLY A 169 3.60 4.39 -17.08
CA GLY A 169 3.80 5.00 -15.77
C GLY A 169 2.87 6.17 -15.45
N LYS A 170 1.77 6.30 -16.19
CA LYS A 170 0.73 7.35 -16.02
C LYS A 170 -0.35 6.92 -15.04
N MET A 171 0.09 6.50 -13.86
CA MET A 171 -0.74 6.05 -12.74
C MET A 171 -0.60 7.02 -11.58
N VAL A 172 -1.57 7.06 -10.68
CA VAL A 172 -1.36 7.77 -9.40
C VAL A 172 -0.16 7.12 -8.68
N PHE A 173 0.77 7.93 -8.17
CA PHE A 173 2.09 7.52 -7.67
C PHE A 173 3.10 7.08 -8.75
N GLY A 174 2.80 7.34 -10.02
CA GLY A 174 3.72 7.22 -11.15
C GLY A 174 4.01 5.79 -11.62
N SER A 175 5.23 5.58 -12.11
CA SER A 175 5.69 4.30 -12.69
C SER A 175 5.91 3.24 -11.62
N TRP A 176 5.26 2.07 -11.78
CA TRP A 176 5.54 0.89 -10.94
C TRP A 176 7.03 0.53 -10.97
N TYR A 177 7.65 0.59 -12.17
CA TYR A 177 9.05 0.23 -12.38
C TYR A 177 9.98 1.11 -11.56
N ASP A 178 9.83 2.43 -11.68
CA ASP A 178 10.67 3.41 -10.99
C ASP A 178 10.43 3.35 -9.48
N HIS A 179 9.18 3.11 -9.07
CA HIS A 179 8.83 3.00 -7.67
C HIS A 179 9.52 1.79 -7.01
N VAL A 180 9.38 0.58 -7.56
CA VAL A 180 9.99 -0.62 -6.96
C VAL A 180 11.51 -0.59 -7.03
N THR A 181 12.09 -0.10 -8.13
CA THR A 181 13.54 -0.01 -8.29
C THR A 181 14.15 1.08 -7.41
N GLY A 182 13.56 2.26 -7.33
CA GLY A 182 14.05 3.34 -6.46
C GLY A 182 14.06 2.96 -4.98
N TRP A 183 13.02 2.27 -4.50
CA TRP A 183 13.01 1.73 -3.13
C TRP A 183 14.03 0.60 -2.92
N TRP A 184 14.26 -0.23 -3.93
CA TRP A 184 15.29 -1.28 -3.89
C TRP A 184 16.71 -0.72 -3.87
N GLU A 185 16.99 0.29 -4.68
CA GLU A 185 18.27 1.00 -4.68
C GLU A 185 18.50 1.67 -3.32
N LYS A 186 17.49 2.36 -2.78
CA LYS A 186 17.57 3.00 -1.46
C LYS A 186 17.93 2.01 -0.37
N LYS A 187 17.39 0.78 -0.39
CA LYS A 187 17.74 -0.28 0.56
C LYS A 187 19.24 -0.57 0.63
N HIS A 188 19.99 -0.43 -0.46
CA HIS A 188 21.45 -0.63 -0.45
C HIS A 188 22.19 0.46 0.32
N SER A 189 21.65 1.68 0.32
CA SER A 189 22.20 2.84 1.03
C SER A 189 21.63 3.07 2.44
N HIS A 190 20.50 2.43 2.77
CA HIS A 190 19.80 2.64 4.04
C HIS A 190 19.45 1.29 4.68
N PRO A 191 20.24 0.84 5.68
CA PRO A 191 20.15 -0.53 6.20
C PRO A 191 18.85 -0.83 6.97
N LYS A 192 18.10 0.21 7.36
CA LYS A 192 16.81 0.07 8.07
C LYS A 192 15.62 -0.05 7.12
N ILE A 193 15.82 -0.61 5.92
CA ILE A 193 14.74 -0.95 4.99
C ILE A 193 14.61 -2.47 4.88
N HIS A 194 13.49 -3.00 5.36
CA HIS A 194 13.09 -4.38 5.13
C HIS A 194 12.21 -4.47 3.88
N TYR A 195 12.77 -5.01 2.80
CA TYR A 195 12.09 -5.14 1.51
C TYR A 195 11.53 -6.55 1.37
N MET A 196 10.21 -6.63 1.27
CA MET A 196 9.41 -7.86 1.21
C MET A 196 8.72 -7.99 -0.15
N PHE A 197 8.30 -9.21 -0.46
CA PHE A 197 7.51 -9.52 -1.64
C PHE A 197 6.15 -10.07 -1.22
N PHE A 198 5.08 -9.55 -1.81
CA PHE A 198 3.72 -10.03 -1.61
C PHE A 198 3.61 -11.53 -1.91
N GLU A 199 4.35 -12.00 -2.91
CA GLU A 199 4.42 -13.39 -3.30
C GLU A 199 4.96 -14.28 -2.17
N ASP A 200 6.01 -13.82 -1.47
CA ASP A 200 6.58 -14.54 -0.34
C ASP A 200 5.61 -14.57 0.85
N MET A 201 4.84 -13.49 1.05
CA MET A 201 3.81 -13.42 2.09
C MET A 201 2.66 -14.41 1.83
N VAL A 202 2.27 -14.58 0.55
CA VAL A 202 1.26 -15.56 0.13
C VAL A 202 1.79 -16.99 0.26
N GLU A 203 3.03 -17.24 -0.14
CA GLU A 203 3.65 -18.56 -0.05
C GLU A 203 3.81 -19.03 1.40
N ASP A 204 4.35 -18.16 2.27
CA ASP A 204 4.59 -18.49 3.68
C ASP A 204 4.50 -17.25 4.56
N THR A 205 3.27 -16.92 4.97
CA THR A 205 3.02 -15.80 5.88
C THR A 205 3.76 -15.93 7.21
N GLY A 206 3.96 -17.16 7.72
CA GLY A 206 4.64 -17.40 8.99
C GLY A 206 6.14 -17.05 8.91
N ARG A 207 6.79 -17.44 7.82
CA ARG A 207 8.18 -17.05 7.51
C ARG A 207 8.34 -15.55 7.40
N GLU A 208 7.42 -14.87 6.70
CA GLU A 208 7.51 -13.41 6.56
C GLU A 208 7.23 -12.67 7.88
N ILE A 209 6.31 -13.16 8.72
CA ILE A 209 6.12 -12.66 10.10
C ILE A 209 7.41 -12.83 10.93
N ASN A 210 8.09 -13.97 10.82
CA ASN A 210 9.36 -14.19 11.51
C ASN A 210 10.43 -13.20 11.08
N LYS A 211 10.58 -12.95 9.78
CA LYS A 211 11.51 -11.95 9.24
C LYS A 211 11.18 -10.54 9.75
N LEU A 212 9.90 -10.17 9.79
CA LEU A 212 9.44 -8.90 10.37
C LEU A 212 9.82 -8.79 11.85
N CYS A 213 9.55 -9.82 12.67
CA CYS A 213 9.96 -9.82 14.07
C CYS A 213 11.48 -9.62 14.24
N SER A 214 12.29 -10.33 13.45
CA SER A 214 13.75 -10.19 13.48
C SER A 214 14.21 -8.79 13.09
N PHE A 215 13.66 -8.22 12.02
CA PHE A 215 13.97 -6.86 11.57
C PHE A 215 13.57 -5.80 12.62
N LEU A 216 12.42 -6.00 13.26
CA LEU A 216 11.88 -5.07 14.25
C LEU A 216 12.42 -5.29 15.67
N GLY A 217 13.24 -6.33 15.89
CA GLY A 217 13.73 -6.70 17.22
C GLY A 217 12.60 -7.10 18.19
N LEU A 218 11.50 -7.65 17.68
CA LEU A 218 10.35 -8.07 18.48
C LEU A 218 10.50 -9.52 18.95
N THR A 219 10.29 -9.73 20.24
CA THR A 219 10.18 -11.08 20.83
C THR A 219 8.71 -11.47 20.89
N SER A 220 8.24 -12.22 19.89
CA SER A 220 6.90 -12.82 19.89
C SER A 220 6.99 -14.33 20.04
N THR A 221 6.14 -14.91 20.89
CA THR A 221 6.07 -16.36 21.09
C THR A 221 5.50 -17.06 19.85
N THR A 222 5.78 -18.35 19.68
CA THR A 222 5.20 -19.15 18.59
C THR A 222 3.67 -19.06 18.56
N LYS A 223 3.03 -19.11 19.73
CA LYS A 223 1.58 -19.00 19.86
C LYS A 223 1.05 -17.66 19.35
N GLU A 224 1.73 -16.56 19.69
CA GLU A 224 1.35 -15.23 19.23
C GLU A 224 1.50 -15.10 17.72
N LYS A 225 2.63 -15.57 17.17
CA LYS A 225 2.87 -15.53 15.73
C LYS A 225 1.82 -16.35 14.97
N GLU A 226 1.43 -17.51 15.47
CA GLU A 226 0.34 -18.31 14.86
C GLU A 226 -1.03 -17.61 14.96
N GLN A 227 -1.32 -16.94 16.07
CA GLN A 227 -2.55 -16.15 16.19
C GLN A 227 -2.57 -14.99 15.18
N ILE A 228 -1.46 -14.25 15.05
CA ILE A 228 -1.32 -13.16 14.08
C ILE A 228 -1.44 -13.68 12.66
N ARG A 229 -0.77 -14.80 12.36
CA ARG A 229 -0.87 -15.48 11.05
C ARG A 229 -2.32 -15.86 10.75
N HIS A 230 -3.05 -16.43 11.71
CA HIS A 230 -4.45 -16.78 11.53
C HIS A 230 -5.32 -15.54 11.28
N GLN A 231 -5.22 -14.51 12.13
CA GLN A 231 -6.01 -13.28 12.00
C GLN A 231 -5.73 -12.55 10.68
N SER A 232 -4.48 -12.53 10.23
CA SER A 232 -4.06 -11.88 8.99
C SER A 232 -4.33 -12.70 7.72
N GLN A 233 -4.99 -13.85 7.81
CA GLN A 233 -5.44 -14.56 6.60
C GLN A 233 -6.45 -13.73 5.83
N PHE A 234 -6.38 -13.79 4.49
CA PHE A 234 -7.21 -12.99 3.60
C PHE A 234 -8.71 -13.12 3.91
N ASP A 235 -9.22 -14.34 4.09
CA ASP A 235 -10.64 -14.56 4.36
C ASP A 235 -11.10 -14.03 5.72
N ASN A 236 -10.19 -13.94 6.69
CA ASN A 236 -10.47 -13.34 8.00
C ASN A 236 -10.49 -11.82 7.90
N MET A 237 -9.45 -11.22 7.31
CA MET A 237 -9.40 -9.78 7.07
C MET A 237 -10.54 -9.28 6.18
N LYS A 238 -11.03 -10.10 5.24
CA LYS A 238 -12.17 -9.76 4.38
C LYS A 238 -13.48 -9.58 5.17
N LYS A 239 -13.63 -10.30 6.28
CA LYS A 239 -14.80 -10.25 7.17
C LYS A 239 -14.64 -9.23 8.31
N ASP A 240 -13.44 -8.71 8.49
CA ASP A 240 -13.11 -7.72 9.52
C ASP A 240 -13.41 -6.31 9.00
N ASP A 241 -14.51 -5.71 9.48
CA ASP A 241 -14.91 -4.35 9.11
C ASP A 241 -13.91 -3.28 9.55
N MET A 242 -13.03 -3.59 10.51
CA MET A 242 -11.93 -2.71 10.90
C MET A 242 -10.73 -2.80 9.93
N ALA A 243 -10.69 -3.76 9.00
CA ALA A 243 -9.57 -3.96 8.08
C ALA A 243 -9.96 -3.99 6.58
N ASN A 244 -11.23 -4.28 6.26
CA ASN A 244 -11.70 -4.50 4.89
C ASN A 244 -12.08 -3.22 4.11
N TYR A 245 -12.03 -2.05 4.76
CA TYR A 245 -12.39 -0.72 4.24
C TYR A 245 -13.89 -0.50 4.00
N SER A 246 -14.79 -1.37 4.48
CA SER A 246 -16.23 -1.33 4.19
C SER A 246 -16.93 -0.01 4.57
N THR A 247 -16.32 0.79 5.46
CA THR A 247 -16.81 2.09 5.92
C THR A 247 -16.29 3.29 5.12
N VAL A 248 -15.42 3.08 4.12
CA VAL A 248 -14.81 4.17 3.35
C VAL A 248 -15.74 4.63 2.22
N GLU A 249 -16.36 5.79 2.40
CA GLU A 249 -17.45 6.28 1.53
C GLU A 249 -17.05 6.55 0.07
N VAL A 250 -15.79 6.91 -0.19
CA VAL A 250 -15.29 7.16 -1.55
C VAL A 250 -15.17 5.88 -2.39
N MET A 251 -15.36 4.71 -1.77
CA MET A 251 -15.24 3.39 -2.39
C MET A 251 -16.60 2.74 -2.61
N ASP A 252 -16.97 2.44 -3.86
CA ASP A 252 -18.17 1.67 -4.20
C ASP A 252 -17.86 0.18 -4.34
N PHE A 253 -18.09 -0.54 -3.24
CA PHE A 253 -17.88 -1.99 -3.12
C PHE A 253 -18.79 -2.83 -4.03
N LYS A 254 -19.85 -2.24 -4.61
CA LYS A 254 -20.69 -2.94 -5.61
C LYS A 254 -19.98 -3.07 -6.96
N ILE A 255 -19.06 -2.16 -7.27
CA ILE A 255 -18.24 -2.23 -8.48
C ILE A 255 -17.10 -3.24 -8.31
N SER A 256 -16.39 -3.16 -7.20
CA SER A 256 -15.37 -4.14 -6.82
C SER A 256 -15.11 -4.10 -5.31
N PRO A 257 -15.05 -5.25 -4.62
CA PRO A 257 -14.66 -5.27 -3.22
C PRO A 257 -13.17 -4.92 -3.06
N PHE A 258 -12.81 -4.17 -2.01
CA PHE A 258 -11.41 -3.86 -1.69
C PHE A 258 -10.59 -5.14 -1.43
N MET A 259 -11.14 -6.02 -0.58
CA MET A 259 -10.63 -7.39 -0.38
C MET A 259 -11.10 -8.30 -1.52
N ARG A 260 -10.48 -8.14 -2.70
CA ARG A 260 -10.92 -8.76 -3.96
C ARG A 260 -10.64 -10.27 -4.07
N LYS A 261 -9.35 -10.64 -4.20
CA LYS A 261 -8.93 -12.04 -4.40
C LYS A 261 -7.71 -12.49 -3.58
N GLY A 262 -6.86 -11.58 -3.12
CA GLY A 262 -5.76 -11.91 -2.19
C GLY A 262 -4.74 -12.95 -2.67
N LYS A 263 -4.58 -13.17 -3.98
CA LYS A 263 -3.75 -14.25 -4.54
C LYS A 263 -2.70 -13.75 -5.52
N VAL A 264 -1.73 -14.61 -5.81
CA VAL A 264 -0.77 -14.44 -6.91
C VAL A 264 -1.27 -15.17 -8.16
N GLY A 265 -1.03 -14.59 -9.34
CA GLY A 265 -1.36 -15.20 -10.64
C GLY A 265 -2.76 -14.87 -11.17
N ASP A 266 -3.50 -13.93 -10.55
CA ASP A 266 -4.81 -13.56 -11.08
C ASP A 266 -4.72 -12.83 -12.42
N TRP A 267 -3.57 -12.21 -12.72
CA TRP A 267 -3.31 -11.55 -13.99
C TRP A 267 -3.61 -12.42 -15.22
N LYS A 268 -3.44 -13.75 -15.13
CA LYS A 268 -3.75 -14.69 -16.21
C LYS A 268 -5.23 -14.70 -16.61
N ASN A 269 -6.14 -14.24 -15.74
CA ASN A 269 -7.57 -14.13 -16.03
C ASN A 269 -7.95 -12.81 -16.73
N HIS A 270 -7.00 -11.91 -16.94
CA HIS A 270 -7.24 -10.55 -17.43
C HIS A 270 -6.39 -10.20 -18.65
N PHE A 271 -5.12 -10.61 -18.65
CA PHE A 271 -4.23 -10.40 -19.78
C PHE A 271 -4.59 -11.34 -20.93
N THR A 272 -4.72 -10.79 -22.14
CA THR A 272 -4.62 -11.60 -23.35
C THR A 272 -3.16 -12.03 -23.57
N VAL A 273 -2.94 -13.05 -24.40
CA VAL A 273 -1.58 -13.48 -24.76
C VAL A 273 -0.77 -12.33 -25.36
N ALA A 274 -1.35 -11.60 -26.32
CA ALA A 274 -0.68 -10.46 -26.95
C ALA A 274 -0.37 -9.31 -25.96
N GLN A 275 -1.26 -9.06 -24.99
CA GLN A 275 -0.98 -8.09 -23.93
C GLN A 275 0.16 -8.56 -23.04
N ASN A 276 0.20 -9.85 -22.73
CA ASN A 276 1.25 -10.43 -21.91
C ASN A 276 2.62 -10.32 -22.59
N GLU A 277 2.72 -10.71 -23.86
CA GLU A 277 3.96 -10.64 -24.64
C GLU A 277 4.48 -9.20 -24.72
N LYS A 278 3.60 -8.24 -25.07
CA LYS A 278 3.96 -6.81 -25.09
C LYS A 278 4.43 -6.30 -23.72
N PHE A 279 3.74 -6.73 -22.65
CA PHE A 279 4.11 -6.34 -21.30
C PHE A 279 5.48 -6.91 -20.91
N ASP A 280 5.75 -8.18 -21.23
CA ASP A 280 7.02 -8.84 -20.92
C ASP A 280 8.19 -8.18 -21.65
N GLU A 281 8.03 -7.81 -22.93
CA GLU A 281 9.06 -7.06 -23.66
C GLU A 281 9.38 -5.68 -23.05
N ASP A 282 8.37 -4.95 -22.57
CA ASP A 282 8.56 -3.67 -21.88
C ASP A 282 9.21 -3.88 -20.50
N TYR A 283 8.74 -4.88 -19.76
CA TYR A 283 9.25 -5.24 -18.44
C TYR A 283 10.72 -5.62 -18.49
N GLU A 284 11.13 -6.46 -19.44
CA GLU A 284 12.53 -6.85 -19.64
C GLU A 284 13.43 -5.64 -19.89
N LYS A 285 12.97 -4.67 -20.69
CA LYS A 285 13.73 -3.44 -20.98
C LYS A 285 13.88 -2.58 -19.73
N LYS A 286 12.79 -2.35 -19.00
CA LYS A 286 12.77 -1.45 -17.83
C LYS A 286 13.43 -2.05 -16.59
N MET A 287 13.39 -3.37 -16.44
CA MET A 287 13.95 -4.08 -15.28
C MET A 287 15.35 -4.66 -15.55
N LYS A 288 15.92 -4.46 -16.74
CA LYS A 288 17.22 -5.04 -17.14
C LYS A 288 18.37 -4.76 -16.17
N ASN A 289 18.40 -3.57 -15.57
CA ASN A 289 19.54 -3.09 -14.79
C ASN A 289 19.35 -3.25 -13.27
N THR A 290 18.32 -3.97 -12.81
CA THR A 290 18.09 -4.23 -11.40
C THR A 290 18.30 -5.70 -11.06
N THR A 291 18.66 -5.96 -9.80
CA THR A 291 18.74 -7.32 -9.24
C THR A 291 17.41 -7.80 -8.66
N LEU A 292 16.35 -6.98 -8.73
CA LEU A 292 15.00 -7.37 -8.31
C LEU A 292 14.47 -8.54 -9.12
N GLN A 293 13.91 -9.53 -8.43
CA GLN A 293 13.22 -10.65 -9.04
C GLN A 293 11.83 -10.78 -8.44
N PHE A 294 10.84 -10.90 -9.31
CA PHE A 294 9.44 -11.07 -8.95
C PHE A 294 8.91 -12.40 -9.46
N ARG A 295 8.03 -13.02 -8.67
CA ARG A 295 7.32 -14.23 -9.08
C ARG A 295 5.92 -13.88 -9.55
N THR A 296 5.46 -14.51 -10.63
CA THR A 296 4.08 -14.32 -11.14
C THR A 296 3.18 -15.52 -10.86
N VAL A 297 3.74 -16.51 -10.15
CA VAL A 297 3.13 -17.73 -9.64
C VAL A 297 3.75 -18.04 -8.28
N VAL A 298 2.97 -18.64 -7.38
CA VAL A 298 3.41 -19.16 -6.08
C VAL A 298 3.03 -20.64 -6.05
#